data_AF-A0A8B6LR15-F1
#
_entry.id   AF-A0A8B6LR15-F1
#
_cell.length_a   1.000
_cell.length_b   1.000
_cell.length_c   1.000
_cell.angle_alpha   90.00
_cell.angle_beta   90.00
_cell.angle_gamma   90.00
#
_symmetry.space_group_name_H-M   'P 1'
#
loop_
_entity.id
_entity.type
_entity.pdbx_description
1 polymer ?
#
loop_
_entity_poly.entity_id
_entity_poly.type
_entity_poly.pdbx_seq_one_letter_code
_entity_poly.pdbx_strand_id
1 'polypeptide(L)'
;MTIQELKKLDRINATILDFLKLETWTIAAGAMLISGVQPAVLATKIPDEGSHLSDPTLPASFGQLRSARSVMEDWADCHEDDDGSRSEVPTEVEPIKFLRWCEDEYLGSIRRPELLDHFLSLAGFQNAGPVRQDAVVARLLELEQHAVVERNRSPSVENETPSPHTGRLRPGHFVKRMAVLVDSGKITLPIATEIATALDKTSSTGIRQPMLVWRHLLDMAQSDDFPLLKFTGPSTLEIPSLKRPWAPYTYQALGQFLRRNETLLLDEEGNSG
;
A
#
# COMPACT_ATOMS: atom_id res chain seq x y z
N MET A 1 -17.75 -0.56 -4.16
CA MET A 1 -16.99 0.32 -5.08
C MET A 1 -17.59 0.16 -6.45
N THR A 2 -18.03 1.25 -7.06
CA THR A 2 -18.73 1.24 -8.36
C THR A 2 -17.73 1.24 -9.52
N ILE A 3 -18.15 0.79 -10.71
CA ILE A 3 -17.33 0.83 -11.94
C ILE A 3 -16.84 2.27 -12.23
N GLN A 4 -17.63 3.28 -11.87
CA GLN A 4 -17.28 4.69 -12.05
C GLN A 4 -16.18 5.14 -11.08
N GLU A 5 -16.14 4.62 -9.85
CA GLU A 5 -15.06 4.89 -8.89
C GLU A 5 -13.73 4.24 -9.32
N LEU A 6 -13.78 3.04 -9.92
CA LEU A 6 -12.59 2.39 -10.49
C LEU A 6 -11.98 3.21 -11.62
N LYS A 7 -12.80 3.63 -12.60
CA LYS A 7 -12.33 4.45 -13.72
C LYS A 7 -11.73 5.79 -13.27
N LYS A 8 -12.26 6.37 -12.19
CA LYS A 8 -11.70 7.58 -11.58
C LYS A 8 -10.32 7.31 -11.00
N LEU A 9 -10.13 6.20 -10.28
CA LEU A 9 -8.83 5.88 -9.70
C LEU A 9 -7.78 5.54 -10.76
N ASP A 10 -8.13 4.79 -11.81
CA ASP A 10 -7.22 4.47 -12.91
C ASP A 10 -6.72 5.73 -13.61
N ARG A 11 -7.60 6.71 -13.83
CA ARG A 11 -7.24 8.00 -14.42
C ARG A 11 -6.29 8.80 -13.53
N ILE A 12 -6.59 8.87 -12.23
CA ILE A 12 -5.72 9.54 -11.26
C ILE A 12 -4.36 8.85 -11.28
N ASN A 13 -4.30 7.53 -11.17
CA ASN A 13 -3.04 6.77 -11.18
C ASN A 13 -2.23 7.01 -12.45
N ALA A 14 -2.86 6.95 -13.62
CA ALA A 14 -2.20 7.24 -14.90
C ALA A 14 -1.60 8.66 -14.91
N THR A 15 -2.38 9.66 -14.46
CA THR A 15 -1.94 11.05 -14.38
C THR A 15 -0.74 11.18 -13.43
N ILE A 16 -0.84 10.61 -12.23
CA ILE A 16 0.24 10.63 -11.23
C ILE A 16 1.51 9.98 -11.79
N LEU A 17 1.39 8.78 -12.36
CA LEU A 17 2.53 8.06 -12.91
C LEU A 17 3.19 8.81 -14.07
N ASP A 18 2.42 9.51 -14.91
CA ASP A 18 2.99 10.32 -15.98
C ASP A 18 3.76 11.54 -15.44
N PHE A 19 3.26 12.18 -14.38
CA PHE A 19 4.00 13.26 -13.73
C PHE A 19 5.24 12.77 -12.97
N LEU A 20 5.19 11.58 -12.37
CA LEU A 20 6.35 10.97 -11.71
C LEU A 20 7.48 10.57 -12.68
N LYS A 21 7.18 10.41 -13.98
CA LYS A 21 8.19 10.15 -15.01
C LYS A 21 8.92 11.40 -15.48
N LEU A 22 8.44 12.60 -15.13
CA LEU A 22 9.10 13.85 -15.51
C LEU A 22 10.44 13.97 -14.79
N GLU A 23 11.45 14.47 -15.50
CA GLU A 23 12.75 14.80 -14.92
C GLU A 23 12.59 15.89 -13.86
N THR A 24 11.81 16.93 -14.16
CA THR A 24 11.41 17.98 -13.22
C THR A 24 9.95 18.37 -13.42
N TRP A 25 9.35 18.91 -12.36
CA TRP A 25 8.09 19.64 -12.43
C TRP A 25 8.20 20.98 -11.68
N THR A 26 7.26 21.88 -11.91
CA THR A 26 7.16 23.10 -11.12
C THR A 26 6.61 22.79 -9.74
N ILE A 27 7.00 23.57 -8.72
CA ILE A 27 6.46 23.43 -7.35
C ILE A 27 4.94 23.61 -7.35
N ALA A 28 4.43 24.56 -8.13
CA ALA A 28 2.99 24.76 -8.28
C ALA A 28 2.28 23.55 -8.88
N ALA A 29 2.88 22.84 -9.86
CA ALA A 29 2.30 21.61 -10.39
C ALA A 29 2.27 20.50 -9.34
N GLY A 30 3.37 20.28 -8.62
CA GLY A 30 3.45 19.30 -7.53
C GLY A 30 2.42 19.58 -6.42
N ALA A 31 2.31 20.83 -5.99
CA ALA A 31 1.35 21.28 -4.98
C ALA A 31 -0.11 21.06 -5.41
N MET A 32 -0.47 21.43 -6.65
CA MET A 32 -1.81 21.17 -7.19
C MET A 32 -2.14 19.67 -7.19
N LEU A 33 -1.21 18.85 -7.67
CA LEU A 33 -1.37 17.41 -7.80
C LEU A 33 -1.66 16.73 -6.45
N ILE A 34 -0.84 16.98 -5.43
CA ILE A 34 -1.04 16.38 -4.10
C ILE A 34 -2.28 16.94 -3.36
N SER A 35 -2.76 18.11 -3.77
CA SER A 35 -4.00 18.71 -3.27
C SER A 35 -5.23 18.38 -4.11
N GLY A 36 -5.12 17.51 -5.12
CA GLY A 36 -6.28 17.06 -5.93
C GLY A 36 -6.76 18.06 -7.00
N VAL A 37 -5.93 19.03 -7.36
CA VAL A 37 -6.19 20.00 -8.43
C VAL A 37 -5.46 19.58 -9.70
N GLN A 38 -6.13 19.68 -10.84
CA GLN A 38 -5.53 19.44 -12.15
C GLN A 38 -4.55 20.57 -12.50
N PRO A 39 -3.24 20.31 -12.64
CA PRO A 39 -2.30 21.32 -13.10
C PRO A 39 -2.48 21.58 -14.60
N ALA A 40 -2.29 22.85 -15.00
CA ALA A 40 -1.93 23.16 -16.37
C ALA A 40 -0.47 22.73 -16.60
N VAL A 41 -0.15 22.31 -17.82
CA VAL A 41 1.23 21.94 -18.21
C VAL A 41 2.12 23.17 -17.98
N LEU A 42 3.16 23.04 -17.15
CA LEU A 42 4.08 24.13 -16.73
C LEU A 42 3.45 25.24 -15.87
N ALA A 43 2.40 24.95 -15.11
CA ALA A 43 1.84 25.93 -14.19
C ALA A 43 2.89 26.40 -13.17
N THR A 44 3.19 27.70 -13.14
CA THR A 44 4.14 28.29 -12.18
C THR A 44 3.46 28.91 -10.96
N LYS A 45 2.13 28.99 -10.97
CA LYS A 45 1.29 29.55 -9.90
C LYS A 45 0.00 28.73 -9.75
N ILE A 46 -0.58 28.74 -8.56
CA ILE A 46 -1.92 28.20 -8.31
C ILE A 46 -2.95 29.20 -8.85
N PRO A 47 -3.86 28.77 -9.74
CA PRO A 47 -4.89 29.66 -10.26
C PRO A 47 -5.98 29.93 -9.21
N ASP A 48 -6.73 31.01 -9.41
CA ASP A 48 -7.87 31.33 -8.54
C ASP A 48 -9.05 30.37 -8.72
N GLU A 49 -9.15 29.78 -9.91
CA GLU A 49 -10.10 28.74 -10.28
C GLU A 49 -9.35 27.62 -11.00
N GLY A 50 -9.75 26.38 -10.76
CA GLY A 50 -9.11 25.21 -11.38
C GLY A 50 -10.08 24.04 -11.49
N SER A 51 -9.63 22.97 -12.14
CA SER A 51 -10.42 21.74 -12.27
C SER A 51 -9.97 20.67 -11.29
N HIS A 52 -10.88 19.79 -10.92
CA HIS A 52 -10.58 18.65 -10.04
C HIS A 52 -9.73 17.61 -10.78
N LEU A 53 -8.70 17.05 -10.13
CA LEU A 53 -7.77 16.09 -10.74
C LEU A 53 -8.47 14.83 -11.26
N SER A 54 -9.35 14.24 -10.45
CA SER A 54 -10.10 13.03 -10.82
C SER A 54 -11.13 13.24 -11.93
N ASP A 55 -11.65 14.46 -12.08
CA ASP A 55 -12.68 14.80 -13.05
C ASP A 55 -12.54 16.27 -13.47
N PRO A 56 -11.84 16.55 -14.59
CA PRO A 56 -11.58 17.91 -15.03
C PRO A 56 -12.82 18.70 -15.45
N THR A 57 -13.98 18.05 -15.56
CA THR A 57 -15.26 18.73 -15.82
C THR A 57 -15.84 19.37 -14.55
N LEU A 58 -15.35 18.97 -13.38
CA LEU A 58 -15.74 19.53 -12.10
C LEU A 58 -14.73 20.61 -11.66
N PRO A 59 -15.20 21.70 -11.05
CA PRO A 59 -14.32 22.69 -10.46
C PRO A 59 -13.61 22.09 -9.24
N ALA A 60 -12.35 22.48 -9.04
CA ALA A 60 -11.63 22.24 -7.80
C ALA A 60 -12.32 22.98 -6.66
N SER A 61 -12.36 22.36 -5.48
CA SER A 61 -12.92 23.02 -4.31
C SER A 61 -11.99 24.13 -3.80
N PHE A 62 -12.57 25.11 -3.10
CA PHE A 62 -11.79 26.14 -2.41
C PHE A 62 -10.76 25.55 -1.43
N GLY A 63 -11.09 24.43 -0.77
CA GLY A 63 -10.19 23.73 0.13
C GLY A 63 -8.97 23.15 -0.59
N GLN A 64 -9.15 22.58 -1.78
CA GLN A 64 -8.06 22.03 -2.59
C GLN A 64 -7.13 23.14 -3.10
N LEU A 65 -7.68 24.24 -3.62
CA LEU A 65 -6.90 25.40 -4.07
C LEU A 65 -6.17 26.09 -2.90
N ARG A 66 -6.79 26.15 -1.72
CA ARG A 66 -6.14 26.67 -0.51
C ARG A 66 -5.03 25.74 -0.02
N SER A 67 -5.24 24.43 -0.04
CA SER A 67 -4.22 23.44 0.31
C SER A 67 -3.01 23.57 -0.62
N ALA A 68 -3.23 23.69 -1.94
CA ALA A 68 -2.14 23.84 -2.90
C ALA A 68 -1.34 25.14 -2.68
N ARG A 69 -2.00 26.25 -2.34
CA ARG A 69 -1.32 27.50 -1.97
C ARG A 69 -0.51 27.35 -0.69
N SER A 70 -1.08 26.71 0.34
CA SER A 70 -0.37 26.45 1.60
C SER A 70 0.91 25.65 1.37
N VAL A 71 0.88 24.61 0.52
CA VAL A 71 2.07 23.83 0.19
C VAL A 71 3.15 24.68 -0.49
N MET A 72 2.76 25.60 -1.37
CA MET A 72 3.71 26.53 -2.00
C MET A 72 4.32 27.52 -1.01
N GLU A 73 3.51 28.00 -0.05
CA GLU A 73 3.98 28.87 1.03
C GLU A 73 4.96 28.10 1.94
N ASP A 74 4.60 26.89 2.38
CA ASP A 74 5.45 26.03 3.21
C ASP A 74 6.79 25.70 2.50
N TRP A 75 6.77 25.51 1.18
CA TRP A 75 7.99 25.33 0.37
C TRP A 75 8.86 26.59 0.30
N ALA A 76 8.25 27.76 0.18
CA ALA A 76 9.00 29.01 0.16
C ALA A 76 9.65 29.27 1.53
N ASP A 77 8.89 29.07 2.60
CA ASP A 77 9.33 29.28 3.98
C ASP A 77 10.50 28.35 4.36
N CYS A 78 10.53 27.11 3.86
CA CYS A 78 11.64 26.18 4.13
C CYS A 78 12.96 26.54 3.41
N HIS A 79 12.94 27.54 2.53
CA HIS A 79 14.10 28.09 1.83
C HIS A 79 14.43 29.54 2.22
N GLU A 80 13.72 30.12 3.20
CA GLU A 80 14.11 31.39 3.80
C GLU A 80 15.23 31.14 4.84
N ASP A 81 16.36 31.85 4.71
CA ASP A 81 17.46 31.73 5.67
C ASP A 81 17.08 32.45 7.00
N ASP A 82 17.71 32.05 8.13
CA ASP A 82 17.45 32.59 9.47
C ASP A 82 17.64 34.13 9.58
N ASP A 83 18.34 34.75 8.63
CA ASP A 83 18.55 36.19 8.54
C ASP A 83 17.48 36.93 7.72
N GLY A 84 16.47 36.22 7.22
CA GLY A 84 15.43 36.73 6.33
C GLY A 84 15.92 37.04 4.91
N SER A 85 17.16 36.65 4.57
CA SER A 85 17.60 36.65 3.18
C SER A 85 16.95 35.47 2.45
N ARG A 86 16.36 35.76 1.29
CA ARG A 86 15.77 34.72 0.45
C ARG A 86 16.87 34.11 -0.39
N SER A 87 17.29 32.90 -0.02
CA SER A 87 17.94 32.01 -0.99
C SER A 87 17.02 31.85 -2.21
N GLU A 88 17.59 31.63 -3.39
CA GLU A 88 16.79 31.51 -4.62
C GLU A 88 15.88 30.28 -4.52
N VAL A 89 14.61 30.50 -4.18
CA VAL A 89 13.62 29.43 -3.96
C VAL A 89 13.48 28.64 -5.27
N PRO A 90 13.79 27.33 -5.27
CA PRO A 90 13.68 26.53 -6.48
C PRO A 90 12.23 26.54 -6.98
N THR A 91 12.03 26.95 -8.24
CA THR A 91 10.71 26.95 -8.89
C THR A 91 10.38 25.60 -9.53
N GLU A 92 11.41 24.78 -9.77
CA GLU A 92 11.34 23.44 -10.33
C GLU A 92 12.17 22.45 -9.52
N VAL A 93 11.72 21.20 -9.49
CA VAL A 93 12.35 20.14 -8.71
C VAL A 93 12.00 18.76 -9.28
N GLU A 94 12.86 17.77 -9.03
CA GLU A 94 12.55 16.38 -9.30
C GLU A 94 11.34 15.91 -8.48
N PRO A 95 10.39 15.14 -9.08
CA PRO A 95 9.18 14.69 -8.38
C PRO A 95 9.46 13.93 -7.07
N ILE A 96 10.44 13.04 -7.07
CA ILE A 96 10.78 12.23 -5.88
C ILE A 96 11.36 13.11 -4.76
N LYS A 97 12.15 14.13 -5.11
CA LYS A 97 12.73 15.06 -4.13
C LYS A 97 11.64 15.92 -3.48
N PHE A 98 10.68 16.41 -4.26
CA PHE A 98 9.51 17.12 -3.74
C PHE A 98 8.68 16.25 -2.80
N LEU A 99 8.37 15.01 -3.21
CA LEU A 99 7.56 14.11 -2.39
C LEU A 99 8.23 13.73 -1.08
N ARG A 100 9.55 13.57 -1.05
CA ARG A 100 10.29 13.34 0.19
C ARG A 100 10.16 14.53 1.14
N TRP A 101 10.33 15.75 0.63
CA TRP A 101 10.10 16.95 1.44
C TRP A 101 8.66 16.99 1.99
N CYS A 102 7.65 16.69 1.17
CA CYS A 102 6.26 16.63 1.66
C CYS A 102 6.04 15.53 2.71
N GLU A 103 6.69 14.37 2.59
CA GLU A 103 6.61 13.30 3.58
C GLU A 103 7.10 13.79 4.94
N ASP A 104 8.26 14.44 4.96
CA ASP A 104 8.91 14.97 6.16
C ASP A 104 8.09 16.12 6.78
N GLU A 105 7.71 17.12 5.96
CA GLU A 105 7.01 18.33 6.41
C GLU A 105 5.61 18.02 6.98
N TYR A 106 4.87 17.12 6.32
CA TYR A 106 3.50 16.81 6.71
C TYR A 106 3.37 15.57 7.59
N LEU A 107 4.46 14.99 8.09
CA LEU A 107 4.42 13.79 8.92
C LEU A 107 3.61 14.07 10.21
N GLY A 108 2.46 13.41 10.37
CA GLY A 108 1.56 13.62 11.51
C GLY A 108 0.83 14.99 11.50
N SER A 109 0.96 15.78 10.43
CA SER A 109 0.29 17.08 10.31
C SER A 109 -1.22 16.92 10.03
N ILE A 110 -2.03 17.73 10.69
CA ILE A 110 -3.48 17.82 10.44
C ILE A 110 -3.77 18.51 9.09
N ARG A 111 -2.82 19.29 8.57
CA ARG A 111 -2.93 20.02 7.29
C ARG A 111 -2.42 19.23 6.08
N ARG A 112 -2.23 17.92 6.23
CA ARG A 112 -1.70 17.03 5.19
C ARG A 112 -2.58 17.06 3.92
N PRO A 113 -2.00 17.28 2.71
CA PRO A 113 -2.76 17.31 1.47
C PRO A 113 -3.48 15.99 1.16
N GLU A 114 -4.67 16.09 0.57
CA GLU A 114 -5.60 14.96 0.40
C GLU A 114 -5.01 13.76 -0.33
N LEU A 115 -4.24 14.01 -1.40
CA LEU A 115 -3.67 12.95 -2.23
C LEU A 115 -2.20 12.66 -1.92
N LEU A 116 -1.59 13.33 -0.94
CA LEU A 116 -0.16 13.14 -0.64
C LEU A 116 0.18 11.68 -0.32
N ASP A 117 -0.62 11.01 0.53
CA ASP A 117 -0.37 9.60 0.85
C ASP A 117 -0.51 8.69 -0.38
N HIS A 118 -1.40 9.04 -1.31
CA HIS A 118 -1.57 8.27 -2.55
C HIS A 118 -0.37 8.44 -3.48
N PHE A 119 0.16 9.66 -3.59
CA PHE A 119 1.40 9.96 -4.31
C PHE A 119 2.60 9.24 -3.71
N LEU A 120 2.77 9.31 -2.39
CA LEU A 120 3.87 8.64 -1.67
C LEU A 120 3.81 7.13 -1.87
N SER A 121 2.60 6.55 -1.79
CA SER A 121 2.40 5.13 -2.02
C SER A 121 2.73 4.71 -3.46
N LEU A 122 2.28 5.46 -4.47
CA LEU A 122 2.61 5.18 -5.87
C LEU A 122 4.09 5.40 -6.21
N ALA A 123 4.76 6.33 -5.53
CA ALA A 123 6.19 6.57 -5.66
C ALA A 123 7.05 5.58 -4.84
N GLY A 124 6.44 4.65 -4.09
CA GLY A 124 7.12 3.58 -3.37
C GLY A 124 7.64 3.93 -1.97
N PHE A 125 7.13 5.01 -1.35
CA PHE A 125 7.51 5.42 0.00
C PHE A 125 6.79 4.57 1.07
N GLN A 126 7.56 4.11 2.07
CA GLN A 126 7.11 3.10 3.06
C GLN A 126 6.29 3.67 4.23
N ASN A 127 6.22 5.00 4.42
CA ASN A 127 5.44 5.63 5.50
C ASN A 127 4.13 6.28 5.03
N ALA A 128 3.72 6.10 3.78
CA ALA A 128 2.42 6.53 3.31
C ALA A 128 1.32 5.80 4.12
N GLY A 129 0.39 6.57 4.71
CA GLY A 129 -0.77 5.99 5.37
C GLY A 129 -1.53 5.03 4.46
N PRO A 130 -2.37 4.13 5.01
CA PRO A 130 -3.00 3.06 4.23
C PRO A 130 -3.98 3.64 3.21
N VAL A 131 -3.51 3.90 2.00
CA VAL A 131 -4.37 4.20 0.87
C VAL A 131 -4.98 2.91 0.36
N ARG A 132 -6.26 2.99 -0.02
CA ARG A 132 -7.14 1.94 -0.55
C ARG A 132 -6.66 1.32 -1.89
N GLN A 133 -5.39 0.98 -2.00
CA GLN A 133 -4.77 0.42 -3.20
C GLN A 133 -5.05 -1.07 -3.40
N ASP A 134 -5.45 -1.80 -2.35
CA ASP A 134 -5.70 -3.25 -2.44
C ASP A 134 -6.83 -3.62 -3.43
N ALA A 135 -7.78 -2.72 -3.68
CA ALA A 135 -8.88 -2.98 -4.60
C ALA A 135 -8.55 -2.73 -6.07
N VAL A 136 -7.52 -1.91 -6.36
CA VAL A 136 -7.24 -1.43 -7.74
C VAL A 136 -6.05 -2.13 -8.37
N VAL A 137 -5.01 -2.43 -7.59
CA VAL A 137 -3.91 -3.30 -8.09
C VAL A 137 -4.43 -4.71 -8.36
N ALA A 138 -5.33 -5.23 -7.51
CA ALA A 138 -5.96 -6.54 -7.73
C ALA A 138 -6.85 -6.55 -8.98
N ARG A 139 -7.58 -5.47 -9.29
CA ARG A 139 -8.47 -5.37 -10.45
C ARG A 139 -7.75 -5.08 -11.77
N LEU A 140 -6.66 -4.31 -11.73
CA LEU A 140 -5.75 -4.13 -12.88
C LEU A 140 -5.05 -5.44 -13.21
N LEU A 141 -4.63 -6.22 -12.21
CA LEU A 141 -4.13 -7.58 -12.41
C LEU A 141 -5.22 -8.52 -12.96
N GLU A 142 -6.47 -8.46 -12.47
CA GLU A 142 -7.58 -9.26 -13.04
C GLU A 142 -7.85 -8.91 -14.50
N LEU A 143 -7.83 -7.63 -14.88
CA LEU A 143 -8.08 -7.19 -16.26
C LEU A 143 -6.93 -7.53 -17.22
N GLU A 144 -5.67 -7.42 -16.78
CA GLU A 144 -4.52 -7.95 -17.54
C GLU A 144 -4.58 -9.47 -17.66
N GLN A 145 -4.97 -10.18 -16.60
CA GLN A 145 -5.13 -11.64 -16.63
C GLN A 145 -6.24 -12.06 -17.59
N HIS A 146 -7.38 -11.37 -17.64
CA HIS A 146 -8.45 -11.67 -18.61
C HIS A 146 -8.03 -11.39 -20.07
N ALA A 147 -7.26 -10.33 -20.33
CA ALA A 147 -6.75 -10.01 -21.67
C ALA A 147 -5.64 -10.98 -22.15
N VAL A 148 -4.86 -11.52 -21.22
CA VAL A 148 -3.81 -12.53 -21.49
C VAL A 148 -4.41 -13.94 -21.61
N VAL A 149 -5.46 -14.25 -20.85
CA VAL A 149 -6.16 -15.56 -20.88
C VAL A 149 -6.93 -15.79 -22.19
N GLU A 150 -7.48 -14.76 -22.84
CA GLU A 150 -8.07 -14.93 -24.18
C GLU A 150 -7.03 -15.12 -25.29
N ARG A 151 -5.78 -14.65 -25.08
CA ARG A 151 -4.72 -14.74 -26.09
C ARG A 151 -3.90 -16.04 -26.00
N ASN A 152 -3.88 -16.73 -24.86
CA ASN A 152 -2.98 -17.85 -24.57
C ASN A 152 -3.72 -19.15 -24.20
N ARG A 153 -4.63 -19.61 -25.07
CA ARG A 153 -5.20 -20.97 -24.95
C ARG A 153 -4.15 -22.03 -25.31
N SER A 154 -3.44 -22.48 -24.26
CA SER A 154 -2.67 -23.75 -24.06
C SER A 154 -1.32 -23.95 -24.79
N PRO A 155 -0.42 -24.85 -24.29
CA PRO A 155 0.18 -24.85 -22.94
C PRO A 155 1.71 -25.08 -22.93
N SER A 156 2.30 -24.88 -21.74
CA SER A 156 3.58 -25.44 -21.24
C SER A 156 4.90 -24.77 -21.68
N VAL A 157 5.73 -24.37 -20.70
CA VAL A 157 6.88 -25.12 -20.17
C VAL A 157 7.66 -24.22 -19.20
N GLU A 158 8.07 -24.82 -18.09
CA GLU A 158 8.97 -24.32 -17.05
C GLU A 158 10.22 -23.63 -17.60
N ASN A 159 10.69 -22.56 -16.92
CA ASN A 159 12.07 -22.50 -16.45
C ASN A 159 12.26 -21.29 -15.52
N GLU A 160 12.48 -21.61 -14.24
CA GLU A 160 13.10 -20.70 -13.29
C GLU A 160 14.57 -20.49 -13.66
N THR A 161 15.10 -19.29 -13.42
CA THR A 161 16.52 -19.15 -13.11
C THR A 161 16.69 -18.09 -12.02
N PRO A 162 17.53 -18.33 -10.99
CA PRO A 162 17.53 -17.54 -9.76
C PRO A 162 18.70 -16.54 -9.69
N SER A 163 18.53 -15.53 -8.84
CA SER A 163 19.60 -14.61 -8.41
C SER A 163 19.43 -14.24 -6.92
N PRO A 164 20.47 -13.75 -6.21
CA PRO A 164 21.01 -14.48 -5.07
C PRO A 164 20.71 -13.86 -3.69
N HIS A 165 20.66 -14.76 -2.70
CA HIS A 165 21.03 -14.60 -1.29
C HIS A 165 20.25 -13.61 -0.38
N THR A 166 19.15 -14.12 0.17
CA THR A 166 18.83 -14.01 1.62
C THR A 166 18.25 -15.34 2.07
N GLY A 167 18.67 -15.86 3.24
CA GLY A 167 18.34 -17.20 3.74
C GLY A 167 16.90 -17.64 3.47
N ARG A 168 16.73 -18.59 2.55
CA ARG A 168 15.42 -19.10 2.12
C ARG A 168 14.99 -20.18 3.12
N LEU A 169 14.01 -19.87 3.96
CA LEU A 169 13.36 -20.86 4.81
C LEU A 169 12.82 -22.00 3.92
N ARG A 170 12.98 -23.24 4.39
CA ARG A 170 12.54 -24.42 3.63
C ARG A 170 11.02 -24.40 3.45
N PRO A 171 10.48 -24.86 2.31
CA PRO A 171 9.04 -25.05 2.16
C PRO A 171 8.48 -25.90 3.30
N GLY A 172 7.38 -25.45 3.93
CA GLY A 172 6.78 -26.13 5.07
C GLY A 172 7.38 -25.78 6.43
N HIS A 173 8.30 -24.82 6.50
CA HIS A 173 8.93 -24.37 7.75
C HIS A 173 7.90 -23.82 8.74
N PHE A 174 7.04 -22.90 8.30
CA PHE A 174 6.09 -22.25 9.18
C PHE A 174 4.99 -23.20 9.65
N VAL A 175 4.49 -24.08 8.78
CA VAL A 175 3.51 -25.11 9.17
C VAL A 175 4.07 -26.00 10.28
N LYS A 176 5.31 -26.48 10.15
CA LYS A 176 5.96 -27.29 11.19
C LYS A 176 6.17 -26.50 12.48
N ARG A 177 6.66 -25.27 12.38
CA ARG A 177 6.92 -24.43 13.55
C ARG A 177 5.64 -24.07 14.29
N MET A 178 4.58 -23.72 13.55
CA MET A 178 3.29 -23.39 14.12
C MET A 178 2.67 -24.58 14.85
N ALA A 179 2.77 -25.79 14.30
CA ALA A 179 2.29 -27.00 14.98
C ALA A 179 2.95 -27.18 16.35
N VAL A 180 4.29 -27.02 16.44
CA VAL A 180 5.02 -27.08 17.72
C VAL A 180 4.57 -25.98 18.70
N LEU A 181 4.32 -24.77 18.21
CA LEU A 181 3.87 -23.66 19.06
C LEU A 181 2.42 -23.84 19.55
N VAL A 182 1.57 -24.48 18.76
CA VAL A 182 0.21 -24.84 19.17
C VAL A 182 0.22 -25.98 20.19
N ASP A 183 0.99 -27.05 19.93
CA ASP A 183 1.11 -28.19 20.85
C ASP A 183 1.72 -27.79 22.21
N SER A 184 2.66 -26.84 22.21
CA SER A 184 3.24 -26.28 23.44
C SER A 184 2.36 -25.22 24.14
N GLY A 185 1.20 -24.90 23.57
CA GLY A 185 0.26 -23.90 24.12
C GLY A 185 0.74 -22.45 24.01
N LYS A 186 1.85 -22.18 23.32
CA LYS A 186 2.39 -20.83 23.09
C LYS A 186 1.51 -20.02 22.13
N ILE A 187 0.83 -20.71 21.20
CA ILE A 187 -0.16 -20.13 20.29
C ILE A 187 -1.47 -20.89 20.46
N THR A 188 -2.54 -20.18 20.79
CA THR A 188 -3.88 -20.75 21.03
C THR A 188 -4.91 -20.33 19.99
N LEU A 189 -4.44 -19.78 18.86
CA LEU A 189 -5.31 -19.26 17.82
C LEU A 189 -5.87 -20.41 16.96
N PRO A 190 -7.20 -20.54 16.79
CA PRO A 190 -7.81 -21.67 16.07
C PRO A 190 -7.41 -21.79 14.60
N ILE A 191 -6.99 -20.69 13.98
CA ILE A 191 -6.57 -20.63 12.57
C ILE A 191 -5.04 -20.59 12.41
N ALA A 192 -4.30 -21.00 13.43
CA ALA A 192 -2.84 -20.96 13.44
C ALA A 192 -2.24 -21.74 12.25
N THR A 193 -2.77 -22.93 11.97
CA THR A 193 -2.30 -23.80 10.87
C THR A 193 -2.54 -23.18 9.49
N GLU A 194 -3.66 -22.49 9.31
CA GLU A 194 -3.98 -21.76 8.09
C GLU A 194 -3.05 -20.55 7.90
N ILE A 195 -2.78 -19.79 8.98
CA ILE A 195 -1.80 -18.71 8.95
C ILE A 195 -0.42 -19.24 8.58
N ALA A 196 -0.04 -20.40 9.13
CA ALA A 196 1.24 -21.03 8.83
C ALA A 196 1.34 -21.48 7.36
N THR A 197 0.25 -22.02 6.81
CA THR A 197 0.16 -22.41 5.40
C THR A 197 0.28 -21.18 4.49
N ALA A 198 -0.37 -20.06 4.86
CA ALA A 198 -0.23 -18.78 4.16
C ALA A 198 1.21 -18.25 4.26
N LEU A 199 1.85 -18.36 5.43
CA LEU A 199 3.24 -17.96 5.66
C LEU A 199 4.22 -18.75 4.78
N ASP A 200 4.06 -20.07 4.69
CA ASP A 200 4.92 -20.92 3.86
C ASP A 200 4.82 -20.57 2.36
N LYS A 201 3.65 -20.16 1.88
CA LYS A 201 3.47 -19.64 0.51
C LYS A 201 4.18 -18.29 0.30
N THR A 202 4.33 -17.50 1.35
CA THR A 202 4.96 -16.17 1.32
C THR A 202 6.43 -16.15 1.76
N SER A 203 7.05 -17.30 2.04
CA SER A 203 8.42 -17.41 2.55
C SER A 203 8.69 -16.51 3.79
N SER A 204 9.96 -16.23 4.11
CA SER A 204 10.36 -15.36 5.24
C SER A 204 9.85 -13.92 5.13
N THR A 205 9.47 -13.48 3.92
CA THR A 205 8.87 -12.16 3.67
C THR A 205 7.47 -12.00 4.27
N GLY A 206 6.70 -13.08 4.42
CA GLY A 206 5.32 -13.04 4.90
C GLY A 206 5.15 -12.47 6.31
N ILE A 207 6.09 -12.73 7.22
CA ILE A 207 6.01 -12.22 8.60
C ILE A 207 6.14 -10.70 8.62
N ARG A 208 7.02 -10.16 7.77
CA ARG A 208 7.25 -8.71 7.63
C ARG A 208 6.23 -8.04 6.71
N GLN A 209 5.42 -8.83 6.01
CA GLN A 209 4.38 -8.36 5.10
C GLN A 209 3.03 -9.01 5.45
N PRO A 210 2.37 -8.59 6.55
CA PRO A 210 1.08 -9.13 6.98
C PRO A 210 -0.01 -9.13 5.89
N MET A 211 0.08 -8.20 4.94
CA MET A 211 -0.87 -8.09 3.83
C MET A 211 -0.77 -9.27 2.86
N LEU A 212 0.44 -9.80 2.61
CA LEU A 212 0.61 -10.98 1.77
C LEU A 212 -0.01 -12.22 2.42
N VAL A 213 0.25 -12.40 3.72
CA VAL A 213 -0.33 -13.49 4.52
C VAL A 213 -1.85 -13.35 4.56
N TRP A 214 -2.37 -12.13 4.72
CA TRP A 214 -3.81 -11.85 4.68
C TRP A 214 -4.43 -12.24 3.34
N ARG A 215 -3.82 -11.85 2.21
CA ARG A 215 -4.33 -12.20 0.89
C ARG A 215 -4.42 -13.71 0.68
N HIS A 216 -3.39 -14.45 1.07
CA HIS A 216 -3.42 -15.90 0.99
C HIS A 216 -4.47 -16.54 1.91
N LEU A 217 -4.75 -15.96 3.07
CA LEU A 217 -5.84 -16.40 3.93
C LEU A 217 -7.22 -16.13 3.29
N LEU A 218 -7.40 -15.00 2.60
CA LEU A 218 -8.62 -14.73 1.85
C LEU A 218 -8.80 -15.73 0.70
N ASP A 219 -7.73 -15.99 -0.07
CA ASP A 219 -7.76 -16.99 -1.15
C ASP A 219 -8.09 -18.39 -0.61
N MET A 220 -7.52 -18.75 0.54
CA MET A 220 -7.81 -20.01 1.24
C MET A 220 -9.26 -20.07 1.74
N ALA A 221 -9.81 -18.96 2.26
CA ALA A 221 -11.20 -18.87 2.71
C ALA A 221 -12.22 -18.89 1.58
N GLN A 222 -11.79 -18.59 0.35
CA GLN A 222 -12.59 -18.69 -0.87
C GLN A 222 -12.46 -20.08 -1.52
N SER A 223 -11.48 -20.88 -1.11
CA SER A 223 -11.42 -22.30 -1.44
C SER A 223 -12.26 -23.09 -0.44
N ASP A 224 -12.98 -24.10 -0.92
CA ASP A 224 -13.71 -25.05 -0.06
C ASP A 224 -12.76 -25.99 0.73
N ASP A 225 -11.44 -25.84 0.55
CA ASP A 225 -10.41 -26.68 1.21
C ASP A 225 -10.11 -26.29 2.67
N PHE A 226 -10.58 -25.13 3.15
CA PHE A 226 -10.24 -24.60 4.49
C PHE A 226 -11.49 -24.29 5.33
N PRO A 227 -12.10 -25.30 5.97
CA PRO A 227 -13.40 -25.15 6.64
C PRO A 227 -13.38 -24.26 7.88
N LEU A 228 -12.20 -23.91 8.41
CA LEU A 228 -12.04 -23.02 9.56
C LEU A 228 -11.99 -21.53 9.17
N LEU A 229 -11.98 -21.22 7.88
CA LEU A 229 -12.00 -19.87 7.36
C LEU A 229 -13.33 -19.61 6.65
N LYS A 230 -14.05 -18.58 7.07
CA LYS A 230 -15.23 -18.10 6.35
C LYS A 230 -14.97 -16.72 5.77
N PHE A 231 -15.02 -16.63 4.45
CA PHE A 231 -14.95 -15.34 3.78
C PHE A 231 -16.23 -14.53 4.06
N THR A 232 -16.09 -13.43 4.80
CA THR A 232 -17.18 -12.48 5.06
C THR A 232 -16.97 -11.14 4.37
N GLY A 233 -15.74 -10.82 3.98
CA GLY A 233 -15.43 -9.66 3.16
C GLY A 233 -13.92 -9.45 2.98
N PRO A 234 -13.52 -8.40 2.23
CA PRO A 234 -12.11 -8.14 1.90
C PRO A 234 -11.24 -7.80 3.13
N SER A 235 -11.84 -7.31 4.21
CA SER A 235 -11.14 -6.90 5.44
C SER A 235 -11.44 -7.78 6.65
N THR A 236 -12.29 -8.79 6.50
CA THR A 236 -12.81 -9.58 7.62
C THR A 236 -13.00 -11.04 7.20
N LEU A 237 -12.46 -11.93 8.02
CA LEU A 237 -12.74 -13.36 8.01
C LEU A 237 -13.57 -13.70 9.23
N GLU A 238 -14.37 -14.75 9.16
CA GLU A 238 -14.94 -15.37 10.34
C GLU A 238 -14.13 -16.62 10.69
N ILE A 239 -13.74 -16.72 11.96
CA ILE A 239 -12.96 -17.84 12.49
C ILE A 239 -13.63 -18.43 13.73
N PRO A 240 -13.40 -19.70 14.05
CA PRO A 240 -13.86 -20.29 15.30
C PRO A 240 -13.34 -19.53 16.52
N SER A 241 -14.17 -19.36 17.54
CA SER A 241 -13.79 -18.72 18.79
C SER A 241 -14.33 -19.49 19.99
N LEU A 242 -13.64 -19.38 21.12
CA LEU A 242 -14.10 -19.97 22.38
C LEU A 242 -15.39 -19.33 22.92
N LYS A 243 -15.70 -18.09 22.52
CA LYS A 243 -16.86 -17.33 23.02
C LYS A 243 -18.07 -17.34 22.08
N ARG A 244 -17.85 -17.59 20.78
CA ARG A 244 -18.87 -17.60 19.73
C ARG A 244 -18.49 -18.63 18.67
N PRO A 245 -19.47 -19.31 18.03
CA PRO A 245 -19.17 -20.30 17.01
C PRO A 245 -18.35 -19.72 15.85
N TRP A 246 -18.59 -18.45 15.51
CA TRP A 246 -17.80 -17.68 14.55
C TRP A 246 -17.57 -16.27 15.10
N ALA A 247 -16.33 -15.78 15.00
CA ALA A 247 -15.94 -14.44 15.41
C ALA A 247 -15.19 -13.73 14.29
N PRO A 248 -15.36 -12.40 14.16
CA PRO A 248 -14.63 -11.64 13.16
C PRO A 248 -13.14 -11.63 13.50
N TYR A 249 -12.34 -12.00 12.51
CA TYR A 249 -10.90 -11.88 12.47
C TYR A 249 -10.53 -10.87 11.40
N THR A 250 -9.72 -9.89 11.76
CA THR A 250 -9.42 -8.75 10.89
C THR A 250 -7.95 -8.76 10.50
N TYR A 251 -7.63 -8.05 9.40
CA TYR A 251 -6.24 -7.77 9.03
C TYR A 251 -5.41 -7.20 10.19
N GLN A 252 -6.00 -6.29 10.99
CA GLN A 252 -5.33 -5.72 12.15
C GLN A 252 -5.01 -6.79 13.21
N ALA A 253 -5.91 -7.75 13.44
CA ALA A 253 -5.69 -8.86 14.36
C ALA A 253 -4.57 -9.78 13.86
N LEU A 254 -4.49 -10.04 12.55
CA LEU A 254 -3.37 -10.77 11.94
C LEU A 254 -2.05 -10.03 12.11
N GLY A 255 -2.00 -8.73 11.79
CA GLY A 255 -0.79 -7.93 11.94
C GLY A 255 -0.30 -7.88 13.39
N GLN A 256 -1.21 -7.79 14.36
CA GLN A 256 -0.85 -7.90 15.78
C GLN A 256 -0.33 -9.29 16.14
N PHE A 257 -0.95 -10.36 15.63
CA PHE A 257 -0.52 -11.73 15.85
C PHE A 257 0.90 -11.97 15.30
N LEU A 258 1.17 -11.57 14.05
CA LEU A 258 2.48 -11.76 13.42
C LEU A 258 3.58 -10.99 14.15
N ARG A 259 3.35 -9.73 14.51
CA ARG A 259 4.33 -8.95 15.30
C ARG A 259 4.60 -9.54 16.68
N ARG A 260 3.57 -10.01 17.38
CA ARG A 260 3.72 -10.61 18.72
C ARG A 260 4.49 -11.93 18.69
N ASN A 261 4.39 -12.67 17.59
CA ASN A 261 4.99 -14.00 17.46
C ASN A 261 6.17 -14.02 16.47
N GLU A 262 6.65 -12.87 16.00
CA GLU A 262 7.70 -12.76 14.99
C GLU A 262 8.95 -13.54 15.39
N THR A 263 9.40 -13.33 16.63
CA THR A 263 10.57 -14.02 17.18
C THR A 263 10.33 -15.53 17.28
N LEU A 264 9.15 -15.96 17.74
CA LEU A 264 8.81 -17.38 17.88
C LEU A 264 8.73 -18.11 16.54
N LEU A 265 8.31 -17.41 15.49
CA LEU A 265 8.11 -17.95 14.14
C LEU A 265 9.40 -17.95 13.30
N LEU A 266 10.36 -17.06 13.58
CA LEU A 266 11.65 -16.96 12.89
C LEU A 266 12.79 -17.72 13.56
N ASP A 267 12.63 -18.10 14.83
CA ASP A 267 13.66 -18.77 15.61
C ASP A 267 13.88 -20.22 15.12
N GLU A 268 15.00 -20.43 14.42
CA GLU A 268 15.47 -21.74 13.97
C GLU A 268 16.10 -22.50 15.15
N GLU A 269 15.24 -23.23 15.86
CA GLU A 269 15.55 -24.29 16.83
C GLU A 269 16.42 -23.97 18.07
N GLY A 270 15.84 -24.24 19.24
CA GLY A 270 16.57 -24.88 20.34
C GLY A 270 17.79 -24.16 20.89
N ASN A 271 17.59 -23.03 21.57
CA ASN A 271 18.45 -22.71 22.71
C ASN A 271 17.71 -23.12 23.99
N SER A 272 17.88 -24.38 24.36
CA SER A 272 17.58 -24.86 25.71
C SER A 272 18.44 -24.07 26.70
N GLY A 273 17.78 -23.37 27.61
CA GLY A 273 18.30 -22.91 28.89
C GLY A 273 17.17 -23.03 29.90
#